data_AF-A0A435IKN0-F1
#
_entry.id   AF-A0A435IKN0-F1
#
_cell.length_a   1.000
_cell.length_b   1.000
_cell.length_c   1.000
_cell.angle_alpha   90.00
_cell.angle_beta   90.00
_cell.angle_gamma   90.00
#
_symmetry.space_group_name_H-M   'P 1'
#
loop_
_entity.id
_entity.type
_entity.pdbx_description
1 polymer ?
#
loop_
_entity_poly.entity_id
_entity_poly.type
_entity_poly.pdbx_seq_one_letter_code
_entity_poly.pdbx_strand_id
1 'polypeptide(L)'
;MTTRSLSLSKVLSIASIAAGMVLAAAGAHAACPIELAVYGDTQSGSEIDFTPTGTSATVTNTFRMILDNDVVLNGIVMWNEGVSRPNGALMHKCPEGDVTGEELAACTPWHGVIYTADEKGNIGLL
;
A
#
# COMPACT_ATOMS: atom_id res chain seq x y z
N MET A 1 12.14 -52.16 38.59
CA MET A 1 11.16 -51.06 38.60
C MET A 1 11.83 -49.80 38.06
N THR A 2 12.01 -49.67 36.74
CA THR A 2 12.71 -48.50 36.13
C THR A 2 12.34 -48.21 34.67
N THR A 3 11.46 -48.99 34.03
CA THR A 3 11.16 -48.87 32.59
C THR A 3 10.07 -47.86 32.22
N ARG A 4 9.29 -47.34 33.19
CA ARG A 4 8.17 -46.41 32.91
C ARG A 4 8.58 -44.94 32.74
N SER A 5 9.68 -44.50 33.36
CA SER A 5 10.04 -43.07 33.39
C SER A 5 10.68 -42.56 32.08
N LEU A 6 11.40 -43.40 31.33
CA LEU A 6 12.00 -42.98 30.05
C LEU A 6 10.95 -42.76 28.94
N SER A 7 9.84 -43.48 28.98
CA SER A 7 8.76 -43.36 27.98
C SER A 7 8.00 -42.05 28.13
N LEU A 8 7.81 -41.57 29.36
CA LEU A 8 7.03 -40.37 29.64
C LEU A 8 7.78 -39.10 29.20
N SER A 9 9.10 -39.04 29.44
CA SER A 9 9.94 -37.90 29.04
C SER A 9 10.06 -37.77 27.52
N LYS A 10 10.15 -38.90 26.77
CA LYS A 10 10.16 -38.88 25.30
C LYS A 10 8.83 -38.43 24.70
N VAL A 11 7.69 -38.86 25.28
CA VAL A 11 6.36 -38.45 24.82
C VAL A 11 6.12 -36.95 25.08
N LEU A 12 6.57 -36.45 26.23
CA LEU A 12 6.50 -35.01 26.56
C LEU A 12 7.32 -34.17 25.57
N SER A 13 8.55 -34.59 25.25
CA SER A 13 9.42 -33.89 24.29
C SER A 13 8.89 -33.89 22.85
N ILE A 14 8.27 -34.98 22.39
CA ILE A 14 7.71 -35.05 21.03
C ILE A 14 6.46 -34.17 20.91
N ALA A 15 5.61 -34.14 21.95
CA ALA A 15 4.43 -33.28 21.98
C ALA A 15 4.79 -31.78 21.95
N SER A 16 5.87 -31.39 22.64
CA SER A 16 6.37 -30.01 22.63
C SER A 16 6.92 -29.57 21.26
N ILE A 17 7.60 -30.47 20.54
CA ILE A 17 8.15 -30.19 19.20
C ILE A 17 7.03 -30.08 18.16
N ALA A 18 6.03 -30.97 18.23
CA ALA A 18 4.89 -30.95 17.33
C ALA A 18 4.02 -29.69 17.51
N ALA A 19 3.80 -29.25 18.76
CA ALA A 19 3.07 -28.01 19.04
C ALA A 19 3.80 -26.76 18.52
N GLY A 20 5.14 -26.73 18.58
CA GLY A 20 5.94 -25.62 18.04
C GLY A 20 5.88 -25.52 16.51
N MET A 21 5.83 -26.65 15.80
CA MET A 21 5.71 -26.66 14.32
C MET A 21 4.36 -26.14 13.80
N VAL A 22 3.27 -26.34 14.55
CA VAL A 22 1.94 -25.85 14.15
C VAL A 22 1.86 -24.32 14.23
N LEU A 23 2.55 -23.69 15.20
CA LEU A 23 2.61 -22.22 15.28
C LEU A 23 3.54 -21.57 14.24
N ALA A 24 4.56 -22.29 13.77
CA ALA A 24 5.47 -21.78 12.74
C ALA A 24 4.85 -21.78 11.32
N ALA A 25 3.71 -22.47 11.14
CA ALA A 25 2.97 -22.52 9.87
C ALA A 25 1.89 -21.44 9.75
N ALA A 26 1.72 -20.57 10.74
CA ALA A 26 0.95 -19.35 10.55
C ALA A 26 1.71 -18.48 9.55
N GLY A 27 1.30 -18.55 8.28
CA GLY A 27 1.78 -17.63 7.26
C GLY A 27 1.61 -16.21 7.80
N ALA A 28 2.74 -15.51 7.98
CA ALA A 28 2.70 -14.08 8.17
C ALA A 28 2.21 -13.49 6.84
N HIS A 29 0.89 -13.43 6.69
CA HIS A 29 0.26 -12.54 5.73
C HIS A 29 0.57 -11.14 6.25
N ALA A 30 1.73 -10.62 5.89
CA ALA A 30 1.88 -9.18 5.82
C ALA A 30 0.82 -8.76 4.79
N ALA A 31 -0.36 -8.40 5.28
CA ALA A 31 -1.19 -7.46 4.56
C ALA A 31 -0.25 -6.26 4.40
N CYS A 32 0.34 -6.11 3.21
CA CYS A 32 1.08 -4.92 2.83
C CYS A 32 -0.01 -3.98 2.31
N PRO A 33 -0.71 -3.24 3.18
CA PRO A 33 -1.72 -2.32 2.69
C PRO A 33 -1.05 -1.34 1.76
N ILE A 34 -1.76 -0.96 0.70
CA ILE A 34 -1.23 -0.03 -0.29
C ILE A 34 -0.77 1.29 0.35
N GLU A 35 -1.39 1.70 1.45
CA GLU A 35 -1.05 2.92 2.21
C GLU A 35 0.36 2.92 2.84
N LEU A 36 1.07 1.78 2.82
CA LEU A 36 2.44 1.62 3.28
C LEU A 36 3.38 1.14 2.16
N ALA A 37 2.89 1.06 0.92
CA ALA A 37 3.63 0.53 -0.20
C ALA A 37 4.59 1.57 -0.81
N VAL A 38 5.76 1.10 -1.21
CA VAL A 38 6.74 1.89 -1.96
C VAL A 38 7.12 1.14 -3.23
N TYR A 39 7.00 1.79 -4.38
CA TYR A 39 7.35 1.23 -5.69
C TYR A 39 8.49 2.05 -6.30
N GLY A 40 9.66 1.45 -6.43
CA GLY A 40 10.82 2.07 -7.09
C GLY A 40 11.06 1.53 -8.49
N ASP A 41 11.36 2.39 -9.44
CA ASP A 41 11.92 2.02 -10.74
C ASP A 41 13.45 2.02 -10.68
N THR A 42 14.06 0.88 -11.00
CA THR A 42 15.51 0.69 -10.91
C THR A 42 16.31 1.43 -11.98
N GLN A 43 15.69 1.84 -13.09
CA GLN A 43 16.38 2.48 -14.21
C GLN A 43 16.34 4.01 -14.08
N SER A 44 15.20 4.56 -13.68
CA SER A 44 14.97 6.01 -13.56
C SER A 44 15.06 6.54 -12.14
N GLY A 45 15.44 5.71 -11.15
CA GLY A 45 15.52 6.11 -9.74
C GLY A 45 14.21 6.63 -9.14
N SER A 46 13.10 6.50 -9.87
CA SER A 46 11.84 7.15 -9.52
C SER A 46 11.05 6.28 -8.57
N GLU A 47 10.35 6.90 -7.63
CA GLU A 47 9.63 6.20 -6.57
C GLU A 47 8.16 6.66 -6.50
N ILE A 48 7.27 5.74 -6.17
CA ILE A 48 5.91 6.02 -5.72
C ILE A 48 5.81 5.57 -4.26
N ASP A 49 5.67 6.53 -3.37
CA ASP A 49 5.60 6.35 -1.92
C ASP A 49 4.18 6.64 -1.43
N PHE A 50 3.45 5.60 -1.04
CA PHE A 50 2.09 5.74 -0.51
C PHE A 50 2.10 6.03 0.99
N THR A 51 1.12 6.83 1.42
CA THR A 51 0.92 7.15 2.83
C THR A 51 -0.56 7.00 3.20
N PRO A 52 -0.88 6.80 4.50
CA PRO A 52 -2.25 6.75 4.96
C PRO A 52 -3.05 7.99 4.53
N THR A 53 -4.16 7.75 3.85
CA THR A 53 -5.13 8.81 3.56
C THR A 53 -5.74 9.29 4.88
N GLY A 54 -5.83 10.60 5.08
CA GLY A 54 -6.49 11.18 6.25
C GLY A 54 -8.00 10.90 6.30
N THR A 55 -8.76 11.72 7.03
CA THR A 55 -10.21 11.51 7.24
C THR A 55 -11.10 11.86 6.03
N SER A 56 -10.56 11.86 4.82
CA SER A 56 -11.31 12.21 3.61
C SER A 56 -12.27 11.08 3.22
N ALA A 57 -13.52 11.43 2.90
CA ALA A 57 -14.51 10.46 2.45
C ALA A 57 -14.37 10.09 0.97
N THR A 58 -13.67 10.90 0.18
CA THR A 58 -13.59 10.75 -1.29
C THR A 58 -12.20 10.39 -1.78
N VAL A 59 -11.16 10.73 -1.02
CA VAL A 59 -9.78 10.34 -1.33
C VAL A 59 -9.59 8.90 -0.87
N THR A 60 -9.11 8.05 -1.77
CA THR A 60 -8.85 6.63 -1.48
C THR A 60 -7.38 6.37 -1.23
N ASN A 61 -6.49 7.14 -1.88
CA ASN A 61 -5.05 6.98 -1.78
C ASN A 61 -4.37 8.34 -1.75
N THR A 62 -3.40 8.48 -0.86
CA THR A 62 -2.44 9.57 -0.85
C THR A 62 -1.06 8.98 -1.14
N PHE A 63 -0.31 9.60 -2.04
CA PHE A 63 1.02 9.15 -2.40
C PHE A 63 1.92 10.30 -2.83
N ARG A 64 3.21 10.04 -3.02
CA ARG A 64 4.16 10.95 -3.64
C ARG A 64 4.84 10.23 -4.78
N MET A 65 4.98 10.90 -5.92
CA MET A 65 5.89 10.47 -6.97
C MET A 65 7.18 11.28 -6.84
N ILE A 66 8.27 10.60 -6.56
CA ILE A 66 9.60 11.17 -6.39
C ILE A 66 10.36 10.83 -7.67
N LEU A 67 10.75 11.86 -8.42
CA LEU A 67 11.50 11.72 -9.65
C LEU A 67 12.98 12.02 -9.42
N ASP A 68 13.81 11.71 -10.41
CA ASP A 68 15.20 12.15 -10.44
C ASP A 68 15.32 13.68 -10.25
N ASN A 69 16.39 14.12 -9.59
CA ASN A 69 16.65 15.51 -9.21
C ASN A 69 15.73 16.07 -8.12
N ASP A 70 15.26 15.22 -7.20
CA ASP A 70 14.49 15.61 -6.01
C ASP A 70 13.15 16.31 -6.33
N VAL A 71 12.60 16.09 -7.54
CA VAL A 71 11.28 16.60 -7.90
C VAL A 71 10.22 15.71 -7.27
N VAL A 72 9.44 16.28 -6.35
CA VAL A 72 8.32 15.61 -5.70
C VAL A 72 7.00 16.10 -6.28
N LEU A 73 6.15 15.16 -6.67
CA LEU A 73 4.77 15.38 -7.07
C LEU A 73 3.85 14.75 -6.03
N ASN A 74 2.99 15.57 -5.42
CA ASN A 74 2.00 15.09 -4.46
C ASN A 74 0.84 14.47 -5.20
N GLY A 75 0.54 13.21 -4.89
CA GLY A 75 -0.47 12.39 -5.54
C GLY A 75 -1.68 12.17 -4.66
N ILE A 76 -2.87 12.31 -5.23
CA ILE A 76 -4.12 11.82 -4.64
C ILE A 76 -4.89 11.01 -5.66
N VAL A 77 -5.63 10.00 -5.18
CA VAL A 77 -6.68 9.33 -5.96
C VAL A 77 -8.00 9.58 -5.26
N MET A 78 -9.00 10.02 -6.01
CA MET A 78 -10.31 10.32 -5.47
C MET A 78 -11.45 9.91 -6.38
N TRP A 79 -12.59 9.55 -5.77
CA TRP A 79 -13.86 9.41 -6.48
C TRP A 79 -14.51 10.76 -6.66
N ASN A 80 -14.85 11.09 -7.91
CA ASN A 80 -15.54 12.33 -8.24
C ASN A 80 -17.05 12.10 -8.27
N GLU A 81 -17.81 13.07 -7.78
CA GLU A 81 -19.26 13.07 -7.93
C GLU A 81 -19.64 13.24 -9.42
N GLY A 82 -20.62 12.47 -9.90
CA GLY A 82 -21.15 12.58 -11.27
C GLY A 82 -20.46 11.73 -12.34
N VAL A 83 -19.24 11.23 -12.11
CA VAL A 83 -18.56 10.26 -13.00
C VAL A 83 -18.11 9.07 -12.16
N SER A 84 -18.64 7.88 -12.45
CA SER A 84 -18.36 6.65 -11.70
C SER A 84 -16.97 6.07 -12.04
N ARG A 85 -15.92 6.89 -11.89
CA ARG A 85 -14.52 6.51 -12.06
C ARG A 85 -13.61 7.31 -11.13
N PRO A 86 -12.61 6.69 -10.49
CA PRO A 86 -11.63 7.40 -9.70
C PRO A 86 -10.64 8.13 -10.60
N ASN A 87 -10.29 9.35 -10.19
CA ASN A 87 -9.28 10.15 -10.86
C ASN A 87 -8.09 10.35 -9.92
N GLY A 88 -6.90 10.24 -10.49
CA GLY A 88 -5.67 10.62 -9.87
C GLY A 88 -5.25 12.02 -10.31
N ALA A 89 -4.56 12.72 -9.42
CA ALA A 89 -3.89 13.98 -9.72
C ALA A 89 -2.45 13.91 -9.20
N LEU A 90 -1.50 14.47 -9.94
CA LEU A 90 -0.14 14.74 -9.49
C LEU A 90 0.08 16.26 -9.48
N MET A 91 0.47 16.78 -8.32
CA MET A 91 0.54 18.20 -8.02
C MET A 91 1.98 18.59 -7.67
N HIS A 92 2.54 19.59 -8.35
CA HIS A 92 3.86 20.11 -8.07
C HIS A 92 3.78 21.47 -7.39
N LYS A 93 4.09 21.51 -6.09
CA LYS A 93 4.15 22.77 -5.30
C LYS A 93 2.89 23.63 -5.45
N CYS A 94 1.72 22.99 -5.47
CA CYS A 94 0.45 23.70 -5.51
C CYS A 94 0.26 24.55 -4.24
N PRO A 95 -0.29 25.77 -4.37
CA PRO A 95 -0.67 26.57 -3.21
C PRO A 95 -1.80 25.88 -2.43
N GLU A 96 -1.89 26.21 -1.14
CA GLU A 96 -2.98 25.76 -0.26
C GLU A 96 -3.93 26.93 0.06
N GLY A 97 -5.18 26.62 0.36
CA GLY A 97 -6.19 27.62 0.74
C GLY A 97 -7.09 28.04 -0.41
N ASP A 98 -7.37 29.33 -0.52
CA ASP A 98 -8.23 29.90 -1.56
C ASP A 98 -7.47 29.95 -2.90
N VAL A 99 -7.58 28.87 -3.66
CA VAL A 99 -6.89 28.68 -4.94
C VAL A 99 -7.88 28.69 -6.09
N THR A 100 -7.55 29.41 -7.15
CA THR A 100 -8.36 29.40 -8.37
C THR A 100 -8.13 28.12 -9.18
N GLY A 101 -9.08 27.78 -10.05
CA GLY A 101 -8.93 26.63 -10.94
C GLY A 101 -7.75 26.74 -11.92
N GLU A 102 -7.38 27.97 -12.31
CA GLU A 102 -6.24 28.22 -13.20
C GLU A 102 -4.90 27.99 -12.49
N GLU A 103 -4.78 28.45 -11.24
CA GLU A 103 -3.59 28.18 -10.41
C GLU A 103 -3.44 26.69 -10.14
N LEU A 104 -4.54 26.00 -9.84
CA LEU A 104 -4.52 24.56 -9.61
C LEU A 104 -4.14 23.78 -10.88
N ALA A 105 -4.67 24.19 -12.04
CA ALA A 105 -4.31 23.57 -13.32
C ALA A 105 -2.83 23.78 -13.67
N ALA A 106 -2.29 24.96 -13.43
CA ALA A 106 -0.89 25.28 -13.70
C ALA A 106 0.09 24.45 -12.84
N CYS A 107 -0.29 24.09 -11.62
CA CYS A 107 0.52 23.28 -10.72
C CYS A 107 0.18 21.78 -10.74
N THR A 108 -0.76 21.33 -11.58
CA THR A 108 -1.16 19.92 -11.71
C THR A 108 -0.69 19.34 -13.04
N PRO A 109 0.59 18.92 -13.15
CA PRO A 109 1.17 18.40 -14.40
C PRO A 109 0.45 17.16 -14.94
N TRP A 110 -0.27 16.41 -14.10
CA TRP A 110 -1.00 15.23 -14.55
C TRP A 110 -2.32 15.05 -13.80
N HIS A 111 -3.36 14.68 -14.56
CA HIS A 111 -4.67 14.30 -14.06
C HIS A 111 -5.29 13.25 -14.98
N GLY A 112 -5.85 12.17 -14.43
CA GLY A 112 -6.41 11.10 -15.24
C GLY A 112 -7.10 9.99 -14.45
N VAL A 113 -7.73 9.05 -15.15
CA VAL A 113 -8.42 7.91 -14.53
C VAL A 113 -7.42 6.91 -13.96
N ILE A 114 -7.71 6.39 -12.77
CA ILE A 114 -6.91 5.35 -12.11
C ILE A 114 -7.58 3.98 -12.32
N TYR A 115 -6.74 2.98 -12.55
CA TYR A 115 -7.12 1.58 -12.63
C TYR A 115 -6.32 0.78 -11.61
N THR A 116 -6.92 -0.31 -11.13
CA THR A 116 -6.29 -1.25 -10.20
C THR A 116 -6.23 -2.64 -10.82
N ALA A 117 -5.27 -3.43 -10.34
CA ALA A 117 -5.21 -4.86 -10.60
C ALA A 117 -5.64 -5.61 -9.34
N ASP A 118 -6.57 -6.56 -9.48
CA ASP A 118 -6.91 -7.47 -8.38
C ASP A 118 -5.84 -8.55 -8.17
N GLU A 119 -6.02 -9.42 -7.18
CA GLU A 119 -5.10 -10.54 -6.87
C GLU A 119 -4.91 -11.52 -8.04
N LYS A 120 -5.80 -11.50 -9.03
CA LYS A 120 -5.78 -12.34 -10.23
C LYS A 120 -5.22 -11.60 -11.45
N GLY A 121 -4.86 -10.32 -11.29
CA GLY A 121 -4.38 -9.45 -12.37
C GLY A 121 -5.49 -8.88 -13.26
N ASN A 122 -6.76 -8.99 -12.88
CA ASN A 122 -7.83 -8.34 -13.63
C ASN A 122 -7.77 -6.83 -13.43
N ILE A 123 -7.88 -6.08 -14.52
CA ILE A 123 -7.86 -4.62 -14.49
C ILE A 123 -9.27 -4.07 -14.30
N GLY A 124 -9.45 -3.26 -13.27
CA GLY A 124 -10.71 -2.65 -12.90
C GLY A 124 -10.54 -1.21 -12.43
N LEU A 125 -11.64 -0.62 -11.99
CA LEU A 125 -11.59 0.58 -11.14
C LEU A 125 -11.45 0.12 -9.68
N LEU A 126 -10.99 1.02 -8.80
CA LEU A 126 -10.79 0.80 -7.36
C LEU A 126 -11.85 -0.12 -6.73
#